data_AF-A0A505GX21-F1
#
_entry.id   AF-A0A505GX21-F1
#
_cell.length_a   1.000
_cell.length_b   1.000
_cell.length_c   1.000
_cell.angle_alpha   90.00
_cell.angle_beta   90.00
_cell.angle_gamma   90.00
#
_symmetry.space_group_name_H-M   'P 1'
#
loop_
_entity.id
_entity.type
_entity.pdbx_description
1 polymer ?
#
loop_
_entity_poly.entity_id
_entity_poly.type
_entity_poly.pdbx_seq_one_letter_code
_entity_poly.pdbx_strand_id
1 'polypeptide(L)'
;MAAKKSHLPIALVVDLVLVILFTIIGHYTHSNDLDPQGIVTTAWPFVAALVVAWVLAAVWDRPLSPLASGTGIWAITVLLGLVIRGLTGAGGDPGQVPVSFMVVATTLNFITLVGWRVIATTVSGGGTRRR
;
A
#
# COMPACT_ATOMS: atom_id res chain seq x y z
N MET A 1 -33.97 3.98 -4.60
CA MET A 1 -32.91 3.10 -4.09
C MET A 1 -31.86 3.98 -3.44
N ALA A 2 -31.65 3.90 -2.12
CA ALA A 2 -30.61 4.66 -1.45
C ALA A 2 -29.25 4.16 -1.94
N ALA A 3 -28.45 5.00 -2.58
CA ALA A 3 -27.09 4.66 -2.96
C ALA A 3 -26.32 4.26 -1.70
N LYS A 4 -25.89 3.00 -1.59
CA LYS A 4 -24.94 2.59 -0.56
C LYS A 4 -23.71 3.49 -0.69
N LYS A 5 -23.37 4.25 0.34
CA LYS A 5 -22.09 4.96 0.38
C LYS A 5 -20.98 3.91 0.34
N SER A 6 -20.30 3.77 -0.79
CA SER A 6 -19.15 2.88 -0.91
C SER A 6 -17.93 3.58 -0.31
N HIS A 7 -17.29 2.96 0.67
CA HIS A 7 -16.03 3.45 1.25
C HIS A 7 -14.83 3.23 0.31
N LEU A 8 -15.08 2.74 -0.92
CA LEU A 8 -14.07 2.41 -1.92
C LEU A 8 -13.16 3.60 -2.29
N PRO A 9 -13.68 4.79 -2.62
CA PRO A 9 -12.81 5.90 -3.05
C PRO A 9 -11.89 6.35 -1.92
N ILE A 10 -12.41 6.40 -0.69
CA ILE A 10 -11.64 6.79 0.49
C ILE A 10 -10.54 5.77 0.75
N ALA A 11 -10.88 4.47 0.72
CA ALA A 11 -9.90 3.41 0.95
C ALA A 11 -8.78 3.41 -0.11
N LEU A 12 -9.11 3.64 -1.38
CA LEU A 12 -8.10 3.74 -2.45
C LEU A 12 -7.19 4.95 -2.26
N VAL A 13 -7.75 6.12 -1.92
CA VAL A 13 -6.97 7.33 -1.67
C VAL A 13 -6.04 7.14 -0.47
N VAL A 14 -6.53 6.56 0.61
CA VAL A 14 -5.72 6.29 1.81
C VAL A 14 -4.58 5.32 1.49
N ASP A 15 -4.85 4.23 0.76
CA ASP A 15 -3.81 3.29 0.33
C ASP A 15 -2.76 3.97 -0.54
N LEU A 16 -3.19 4.75 -1.53
CA LEU A 16 -2.27 5.45 -2.44
C LEU A 16 -1.38 6.44 -1.67
N VAL A 17 -1.97 7.25 -0.79
CA VAL A 17 -1.23 8.20 0.05
C VAL A 17 -0.22 7.46 0.93
N LEU A 18 -0.62 6.35 1.56
CA LEU A 18 0.26 5.61 2.45
C LEU A 18 1.42 4.91 1.71
N VAL A 19 1.18 4.39 0.51
CA VAL A 19 2.24 3.82 -0.35
C VAL A 19 3.21 4.92 -0.78
N ILE A 20 2.71 6.09 -1.19
CA ILE A 20 3.56 7.23 -1.57
C ILE A 20 4.36 7.71 -0.36
N LEU A 21 3.75 7.88 0.81
CA LEU A 21 4.46 8.28 2.04
C LEU A 21 5.56 7.29 2.41
N PHE A 22 5.30 5.98 2.33
CA PHE A 22 6.33 4.95 2.51
C PHE A 22 7.52 5.20 1.59
N THR A 23 7.29 5.48 0.30
CA THR A 23 8.37 5.67 -0.67
C THR A 23 9.15 6.96 -0.44
N ILE A 24 8.47 8.06 -0.06
CA ILE A 24 9.12 9.33 0.28
C ILE A 24 10.02 9.17 1.51
N ILE A 25 9.47 8.58 2.58
CA ILE A 25 10.21 8.37 3.84
C ILE A 25 11.39 7.42 3.60
N GLY A 26 11.16 6.33 2.87
CA GLY A 26 12.19 5.35 2.52
C GLY A 26 13.32 5.98 1.71
N HIS A 27 12.98 6.80 0.71
CA HIS A 27 13.95 7.54 -0.10
C HIS A 27 14.79 8.49 0.76
N TYR A 28 14.13 9.40 1.48
CA TYR A 28 14.79 10.37 2.35
C TYR A 28 15.72 9.71 3.37
N THR A 29 15.32 8.56 3.93
CA THR A 29 16.14 7.84 4.91
C THR A 29 17.46 7.30 4.32
N HIS A 30 17.49 7.00 3.01
CA HIS A 30 18.68 6.46 2.35
C HIS A 30 19.50 7.53 1.62
N SER A 31 18.84 8.49 0.97
CA SER A 31 19.49 9.54 0.19
C SER A 31 19.78 10.82 0.99
N ASN A 32 19.11 11.02 2.13
CA ASN A 32 19.09 12.28 2.88
C ASN A 32 18.63 13.49 2.04
N ASP A 33 17.82 13.25 1.00
CA ASP A 33 17.26 14.27 0.13
C ASP A 33 15.79 14.00 -0.23
N LEU A 34 15.18 14.96 -0.92
CA LEU A 34 13.81 14.89 -1.45
C LEU A 34 13.81 15.05 -2.97
N ASP A 35 14.79 14.45 -3.66
CA ASP A 35 14.83 14.48 -5.13
C ASP A 35 13.55 13.86 -5.73
N PRO A 36 12.75 14.61 -6.50
CA PRO A 36 11.51 14.10 -7.08
C PRO A 36 11.73 12.88 -7.98
N GLN A 37 12.83 12.83 -8.72
CA GLN A 37 13.11 11.73 -9.63
C GLN A 37 13.40 10.43 -8.86
N GLY A 38 14.23 10.49 -7.83
CA GLY A 38 14.51 9.35 -6.94
C GLY A 38 13.27 8.83 -6.21
N ILE A 39 12.40 9.74 -5.75
CA ILE A 39 11.12 9.37 -5.14
C ILE A 39 10.21 8.66 -6.14
N VAL A 40 10.01 9.23 -7.34
CA VAL A 40 9.16 8.62 -8.39
C VAL A 40 9.71 7.27 -8.81
N THR A 41 11.03 7.17 -8.97
CA THR A 41 11.74 5.93 -9.29
C THR A 41 11.48 4.85 -8.23
N THR A 42 11.45 5.23 -6.97
CA THR A 42 11.15 4.31 -5.86
C THR A 42 9.67 3.96 -5.78
N ALA A 43 8.78 4.90 -6.09
CA ALA A 43 7.34 4.77 -5.88
C ALA A 43 6.61 4.01 -6.98
N TRP A 44 6.94 4.26 -8.25
CA TRP A 44 6.13 3.79 -9.37
C TRP A 44 5.92 2.26 -9.40
N PRO A 45 6.88 1.38 -9.03
CA PRO A 45 6.64 -0.07 -9.03
C PRO A 45 5.53 -0.47 -8.05
N PHE A 46 5.52 0.15 -6.87
CA PHE A 46 4.55 -0.11 -5.81
C PHE A 46 3.19 0.52 -6.09
N VAL A 47 3.16 1.71 -6.68
CA VAL A 47 1.92 2.35 -7.12
C VAL A 47 1.26 1.54 -8.24
N ALA A 48 2.04 1.09 -9.24
CA ALA A 48 1.53 0.22 -10.30
C ALA A 48 1.00 -1.11 -9.73
N ALA A 49 1.75 -1.73 -8.81
CA ALA A 49 1.34 -2.94 -8.12
C ALA A 49 0.06 -2.74 -7.27
N LEU A 50 -0.10 -1.59 -6.62
CA LEU A 50 -1.30 -1.24 -5.85
C LEU A 50 -2.54 -1.13 -6.75
N VAL A 51 -2.40 -0.50 -7.92
CA VAL A 51 -3.49 -0.43 -8.91
C VAL A 51 -3.90 -1.83 -9.33
N VAL A 52 -2.94 -2.70 -9.64
CA VAL A 52 -3.20 -4.11 -9.97
C VAL A 52 -3.86 -4.85 -8.79
N ALA A 53 -3.39 -4.62 -7.57
CA ALA A 53 -3.96 -5.22 -6.37
C ALA A 53 -5.42 -4.85 -6.17
N TRP A 54 -5.80 -3.59 -6.41
CA TRP A 54 -7.19 -3.13 -6.32
C TRP A 54 -8.10 -3.73 -7.39
N VAL A 55 -7.56 -3.99 -8.59
CA VAL A 55 -8.29 -4.67 -9.67
C VAL A 55 -8.46 -6.17 -9.36
N LEU A 56 -7.40 -6.85 -8.91
CA LEU A 56 -7.39 -8.29 -8.70
C LEU A 56 -8.04 -8.75 -7.40
N ALA A 57 -7.90 -7.99 -6.30
CA ALA A 57 -8.33 -8.43 -4.98
C ALA A 57 -9.86 -8.40 -4.77
N ALA A 58 -10.64 -7.98 -5.78
CA ALA A 58 -12.11 -7.96 -5.76
C ALA A 58 -12.70 -7.41 -4.44
N VAL A 59 -12.08 -6.35 -3.90
CA VAL A 59 -12.39 -5.77 -2.58
C VAL A 59 -13.73 -5.02 -2.51
N TRP A 60 -14.58 -5.22 -3.52
CA TRP A 60 -15.76 -4.40 -3.80
C TRP A 60 -16.85 -4.55 -2.74
N ASP A 61 -16.93 -5.72 -2.09
CA ASP A 61 -17.95 -6.00 -1.09
C ASP A 61 -17.57 -5.56 0.33
N ARG A 62 -16.27 -5.51 0.68
CA ARG A 62 -15.79 -5.26 2.06
C ARG A 62 -14.45 -4.50 2.13
N PRO A 63 -14.32 -3.31 1.53
CA PRO A 63 -13.03 -2.63 1.37
C PRO A 63 -12.30 -2.25 2.66
N LEU A 64 -13.03 -2.12 3.77
CA LEU A 64 -12.47 -1.82 5.10
C LEU A 64 -12.05 -3.07 5.88
N SER A 65 -12.31 -4.29 5.39
CA SER A 65 -11.94 -5.52 6.08
C SER A 65 -10.41 -5.70 6.10
N PRO A 66 -9.76 -5.72 7.27
CA PRO A 66 -8.31 -5.87 7.34
C PRO A 66 -7.82 -7.20 6.77
N LEU A 67 -8.51 -8.30 7.09
CA LEU A 67 -8.11 -9.65 6.71
C LEU A 67 -8.64 -10.09 5.34
N ALA A 68 -9.79 -9.58 4.89
CA ALA A 68 -10.34 -9.97 3.58
C ALA A 68 -9.81 -9.08 2.45
N SER A 69 -9.51 -7.81 2.73
CA SER A 69 -9.09 -6.83 1.72
C SER A 69 -7.67 -6.34 1.95
N GLY A 70 -7.34 -5.93 3.19
CA GLY A 70 -6.04 -5.36 3.51
C GLY A 70 -4.87 -6.30 3.21
N THR A 71 -4.94 -7.55 3.66
CA THR A 71 -3.87 -8.55 3.44
C THR A 71 -3.70 -8.93 1.97
N GLY A 72 -4.79 -9.06 1.21
CA GLY A 72 -4.74 -9.33 -0.22
C GLY A 72 -4.13 -8.18 -1.01
N ILE A 73 -4.57 -6.95 -0.74
CA ILE A 73 -3.99 -5.74 -1.35
C ILE A 73 -2.51 -5.65 -1.02
N TRP A 74 -2.14 -5.82 0.25
CA TRP A 74 -0.75 -5.80 0.70
C TRP A 74 0.11 -6.83 -0.01
N ALA A 75 -0.31 -8.10 -0.02
CA ALA A 75 0.47 -9.19 -0.60
C ALA A 75 0.72 -8.95 -2.09
N ILE A 76 -0.31 -8.58 -2.86
CA ILE A 76 -0.16 -8.30 -4.29
C ILE A 76 0.73 -7.06 -4.51
N THR A 77 0.51 -5.99 -3.74
CA THR A 77 1.28 -4.74 -3.86
C THR A 77 2.78 -4.97 -3.62
N VAL A 78 3.14 -5.70 -2.56
CA VAL A 78 4.54 -5.97 -2.22
C VAL A 78 5.16 -6.95 -3.21
N LEU A 79 4.49 -8.06 -3.53
CA LEU A 79 5.02 -9.07 -4.45
C LEU A 79 5.26 -8.47 -5.83
N LEU A 80 4.24 -7.85 -6.44
CA LEU A 80 4.39 -7.23 -7.75
C LEU A 80 5.31 -6.02 -7.70
N GLY A 81 5.27 -5.20 -6.64
CA GLY A 81 6.14 -4.03 -6.51
C GLY A 81 7.62 -4.42 -6.48
N LEU A 82 7.98 -5.45 -5.72
CA LEU A 82 9.35 -5.98 -5.67
C LEU A 82 9.77 -6.65 -6.98
N VAL A 83 8.86 -7.38 -7.64
CA VAL A 83 9.13 -7.98 -8.97
C VAL A 83 9.36 -6.90 -10.02
N ILE A 84 8.46 -5.92 -10.14
CA ILE A 84 8.59 -4.81 -11.08
C ILE A 84 9.87 -4.04 -10.81
N ARG A 85 10.17 -3.72 -9.55
CA ARG A 85 11.41 -3.04 -9.16
C ARG A 85 12.65 -3.83 -9.59
N GLY A 86 12.68 -5.12 -9.26
CA GLY A 86 13.80 -6.00 -9.59
C GLY A 86 14.00 -6.13 -11.10
N LEU A 87 12.93 -6.31 -11.87
CA LEU A 87 13.03 -6.44 -13.33
C LEU A 87 13.47 -5.15 -14.04
N THR A 88 13.08 -3.99 -13.49
CA THR A 88 13.38 -2.69 -14.12
C THR A 88 14.64 -2.01 -13.61
N GLY A 89 15.22 -2.49 -12.49
CA GLY A 89 16.30 -1.76 -11.82
C GLY A 89 15.82 -0.44 -11.21
N ALA A 90 14.54 -0.30 -10.88
CA ALA A 90 14.04 0.95 -10.32
C ALA A 90 14.73 1.25 -8.97
N GLY A 91 15.63 2.25 -8.95
CA GLY A 91 16.42 2.64 -7.79
C GLY A 91 17.58 1.70 -7.48
N GLY A 92 18.13 1.01 -8.48
CA GLY A 92 19.28 0.11 -8.39
C GLY A 92 19.62 -0.53 -9.75
N ASP A 93 20.28 -1.69 -9.73
CA ASP A 93 20.55 -2.46 -10.95
C ASP A 93 19.46 -3.52 -11.20
N PRO A 94 19.09 -3.81 -12.46
CA PRO A 94 18.17 -4.90 -12.77
C PRO A 94 18.64 -6.25 -12.19
N GLY A 95 17.70 -7.01 -11.63
CA GLY A 95 17.94 -8.27 -10.96
C GLY A 95 18.40 -8.14 -9.50
N GLN A 96 18.68 -6.93 -9.02
CA GLN A 96 19.12 -6.70 -7.65
C GLN A 96 18.06 -5.96 -6.83
N VAL A 97 17.67 -6.57 -5.71
CA VAL A 97 16.83 -5.91 -4.70
C VAL A 97 17.47 -6.17 -3.34
N PRO A 98 17.92 -5.13 -2.60
CA PRO A 98 18.52 -5.33 -1.28
C PRO A 98 17.55 -6.03 -0.32
N VAL A 99 18.05 -7.00 0.46
CA VAL A 99 17.23 -7.71 1.46
C VAL A 99 16.62 -6.74 2.48
N SER A 100 17.37 -5.72 2.90
CA SER A 100 16.87 -4.66 3.77
C SER A 100 15.66 -3.94 3.16
N PHE A 101 15.71 -3.63 1.86
CA PHE A 101 14.60 -3.02 1.14
C PHE A 101 13.40 -3.97 1.09
N MET A 102 13.60 -5.26 0.80
CA MET A 102 12.51 -6.25 0.80
C MET A 102 11.79 -6.29 2.15
N VAL A 103 12.55 -6.37 3.25
CA VAL A 103 12.00 -6.41 4.61
C VAL A 103 11.23 -5.13 4.92
N VAL A 104 11.85 -3.96 4.72
CA VAL A 104 11.22 -2.67 5.03
C VAL A 104 9.98 -2.42 4.16
N ALA A 105 10.07 -2.67 2.86
CA ALA A 105 8.93 -2.54 1.95
C ALA A 105 7.78 -3.46 2.36
N THR A 106 8.08 -4.71 2.69
CA THR A 106 7.07 -5.69 3.12
C THR A 106 6.40 -5.27 4.43
N THR A 107 7.19 -4.93 5.45
CA THR A 107 6.68 -4.60 6.79
C THR A 107 5.95 -3.26 6.82
N LEU A 108 6.49 -2.21 6.20
CA LEU A 108 5.84 -0.90 6.20
C LEU A 108 4.54 -0.91 5.40
N ASN A 109 4.51 -1.56 4.22
CA ASN A 109 3.26 -1.70 3.47
C ASN A 109 2.23 -2.56 4.23
N PHE A 110 2.67 -3.56 5.00
CA PHE A 110 1.75 -4.34 5.85
C PHE A 110 1.12 -3.44 6.92
N ILE A 111 1.96 -2.73 7.67
CA ILE A 111 1.52 -1.83 8.74
C ILE A 111 0.59 -0.76 8.19
N THR A 112 0.92 -0.15 7.06
CA THR A 112 0.07 0.90 6.50
C THR A 112 -1.21 0.31 5.95
N LEU A 113 -1.17 -0.55 4.93
CA LEU A 113 -2.36 -1.04 4.21
C LEU A 113 -3.30 -1.87 5.09
N VAL A 114 -2.77 -2.68 6.02
CA VAL A 114 -3.60 -3.47 6.95
C VAL A 114 -3.93 -2.67 8.21
N GLY A 115 -2.94 -1.99 8.80
CA GLY A 115 -3.12 -1.31 10.09
C GLY A 115 -4.13 -0.18 10.05
N TRP A 116 -4.18 0.63 8.99
CA TRP A 116 -5.20 1.69 8.91
C TRP A 116 -6.62 1.12 8.84
N ARG A 117 -6.81 -0.04 8.19
CA ARG A 117 -8.11 -0.75 8.13
C ARG A 117 -8.49 -1.30 9.51
N VAL A 118 -7.53 -1.79 10.29
CA VAL A 118 -7.78 -2.18 11.70
C VAL A 118 -8.28 -0.98 12.50
N ILE A 119 -7.63 0.17 12.34
CA ILE A 119 -8.06 1.42 13.01
C ILE A 119 -9.46 1.84 12.53
N ALA A 120 -9.71 1.85 11.22
CA ALA A 120 -11.01 2.24 10.67
C ALA A 120 -12.15 1.35 11.16
N THR A 121 -11.94 0.03 11.23
CA THR A 121 -12.96 -0.92 11.71
C THR A 121 -13.19 -0.85 13.21
N THR A 122 -12.16 -0.63 14.02
CA THR A 122 -12.30 -0.45 15.48
C THR A 122 -13.01 0.86 15.84
N VAL A 123 -12.67 1.96 15.18
CA VAL A 123 -13.33 3.26 15.36
C VAL A 123 -14.80 3.22 14.90
N SER A 124 -15.07 2.55 13.78
CA SER A 124 -16.45 2.43 13.25
C SER A 124 -17.30 1.42 14.02
N GLY A 125 -16.71 0.36 14.57
CA GLY A 125 -17.40 -0.69 15.31
C GLY A 125 -17.67 -0.38 16.79
N GLY A 126 -16.94 0.58 17.39
CA GLY A 126 -17.09 0.96 18.80
C GLY A 126 -18.43 1.65 19.14
N GLY A 127 -19.16 2.18 18.14
CA GLY A 127 -20.42 2.90 18.34
C GLY A 127 -21.65 2.02 18.61
N THR A 128 -21.62 0.75 18.22
CA THR A 128 -22.81 -0.13 18.25
C THR A 128 -22.94 -0.94 19.55
N ARG A 129 -21.92 -0.92 20.43
CA ARG A 129 -21.89 -1.72 21.67
C ARG A 129 -22.28 -0.97 22.94
N ARG A 130 -22.79 0.27 22.82
CA ARG A 130 -23.37 1.07 23.91
C ARG A 130 -24.86 1.33 23.66
N ARG A 131 -25.71 0.31 23.73
CA ARG A 131 -27.15 0.42 24.03
C ARG A 131 -27.62 -0.84 24.71
#